data_AF-A0A2H6IF19-F1
#
_entry.id   AF-A0A2H6IF19-F1
#
_cell.length_a   1.000
_cell.length_b   1.000
_cell.length_c   1.000
_cell.angle_alpha   90.00
_cell.angle_beta   90.00
_cell.angle_gamma   90.00
#
_symmetry.space_group_name_H-M   'P 1'
#
loop_
_entity.id
_entity.type
_entity.pdbx_description
1 polymer ?
#
loop_
_entity_poly.entity_id
_entity_poly.type
_entity_poly.pdbx_seq_one_letter_code
_entity_poly.pdbx_strand_id
1 'polypeptide(L)'
;MKNREETDIRLNELKRHIFYELLDLTGRVFVVVRNAENVVIGNRGFLPEEEEKGLILVFNRGMKFTWDDYGIDARLVFGTNPQHCIVPAEHIMGVYCPELNTQFLSLTDAGTETATESTTVEEKPSKVVKVDFRKKKA
;
A
#
# COMPACT_ATOMS: atom_id res chain seq x y z
N MET A 1 20.66 14.39 12.34
CA MET A 1 19.20 14.21 12.55
C MET A 1 18.36 15.19 11.73
N LYS A 2 18.76 16.47 11.53
CA LYS A 2 18.06 17.42 10.64
C LYS A 2 17.79 16.93 9.20
N ASN A 3 18.73 16.21 8.57
CA ASN A 3 18.54 15.76 7.18
C ASN A 3 17.43 14.72 6.98
N ARG A 4 17.04 13.97 8.04
CA ARG A 4 16.05 12.90 7.90
C ARG A 4 14.63 13.47 7.84
N GLU A 5 14.30 14.38 8.75
CA GLU A 5 13.01 15.10 8.74
C GLU A 5 12.79 15.88 7.42
N GLU A 6 13.82 16.56 6.93
CA GLU A 6 13.73 17.27 5.64
C GLU A 6 13.49 16.29 4.46
N THR A 7 14.16 15.14 4.49
CA THR A 7 13.94 14.08 3.48
C THR A 7 12.52 13.54 3.55
N ASP A 8 11.98 13.31 4.76
CA ASP A 8 10.63 12.79 4.96
C ASP A 8 9.56 13.78 4.46
N ILE A 9 9.75 15.08 4.70
CA ILE A 9 8.88 16.14 4.17
C ILE A 9 8.93 16.13 2.63
N ARG A 10 10.12 16.16 2.03
CA ARG A 10 10.28 16.12 0.56
C ARG A 10 9.69 14.87 -0.07
N LEU A 11 9.83 13.74 0.60
CA LEU A 11 9.25 12.48 0.17
C LEU A 11 7.71 12.51 0.24
N ASN A 12 7.15 13.11 1.29
CA ASN A 12 5.70 13.34 1.37
C ASN A 12 5.22 14.28 0.26
N GLU A 13 5.94 15.38 -0.02
CA GLU A 13 5.65 16.27 -1.15
C GLU A 13 5.62 15.51 -2.49
N LEU A 14 6.58 14.60 -2.70
CA LEU A 14 6.64 13.77 -3.90
C LEU A 14 5.46 12.79 -3.99
N LYS A 15 5.14 12.08 -2.90
CA LYS A 15 3.96 11.18 -2.84
C LYS A 15 2.68 11.95 -3.15
N ARG A 16 2.52 13.13 -2.55
CA ARG A 16 1.39 14.03 -2.76
C ARG A 16 1.31 14.49 -4.21
N HIS A 17 2.42 14.90 -4.81
CA HIS A 17 2.46 15.31 -6.21
C HIS A 17 2.02 14.18 -7.15
N ILE A 18 2.63 13.00 -7.02
CA ILE A 18 2.28 11.82 -7.83
C ILE A 18 0.81 11.45 -7.63
N PHE A 19 0.30 11.52 -6.41
CA PHE A 19 -1.11 11.26 -6.13
C PHE A 19 -2.05 12.18 -6.90
N TYR A 20 -1.80 13.49 -6.88
CA TYR A 20 -2.66 14.44 -7.60
C TYR A 20 -2.58 14.29 -9.12
N GLU A 21 -1.39 14.01 -9.65
CA GLU A 21 -1.21 13.72 -11.09
C GLU A 21 -2.00 12.46 -11.49
N LEU A 22 -1.88 11.37 -10.73
CA LEU A 22 -2.64 10.14 -10.98
C LEU A 22 -4.15 10.37 -10.84
N LEU A 23 -4.56 11.17 -9.85
CA LEU A 23 -5.98 11.48 -9.62
C LEU A 23 -6.56 12.32 -10.77
N ASP A 24 -5.74 13.18 -11.37
CA ASP A 24 -6.14 13.90 -12.58
C ASP A 24 -6.13 12.99 -13.82
N LEU A 25 -5.26 12.00 -13.93
CA LEU A 25 -5.27 11.11 -15.09
C LEU A 25 -6.44 10.12 -15.08
N THR A 26 -6.76 9.51 -13.93
CA THR A 26 -7.69 8.36 -13.87
C THR A 26 -8.97 8.63 -13.08
N GLY A 27 -8.98 9.70 -12.27
CA GLY A 27 -10.09 10.02 -11.37
C GLY A 27 -10.18 9.15 -10.12
N ARG A 28 -9.32 8.12 -9.97
CA ARG A 28 -9.27 7.23 -8.81
C ARG A 28 -7.83 6.81 -8.51
N VAL A 29 -7.44 6.89 -7.24
CA VAL A 29 -6.10 6.55 -6.78
C VAL A 29 -6.17 5.81 -5.46
N PHE A 30 -5.26 4.85 -5.27
CA PHE A 30 -5.15 4.03 -4.07
C PHE A 30 -3.91 4.49 -3.30
N VAL A 31 -4.04 4.63 -1.99
CA VAL A 31 -2.94 5.00 -1.09
C VAL A 31 -2.71 3.84 -0.14
N VAL A 32 -1.47 3.38 -0.07
CA VAL A 32 -1.06 2.29 0.81
C VAL A 32 -0.54 2.89 2.11
N VAL A 33 -1.10 2.45 3.22
CA VAL A 33 -0.81 2.95 4.57
C VAL A 33 -0.37 1.79 5.44
N ARG A 34 0.75 1.94 6.15
CA ARG A 34 1.17 0.94 7.13
C ARG A 34 0.32 1.01 8.40
N ASN A 35 0.21 -0.11 9.11
CA ASN A 35 -0.29 -0.10 10.47
C ASN A 35 0.64 0.75 11.36
N ALA A 36 0.04 1.68 12.11
CA ALA A 36 0.68 2.42 13.18
C ALA A 36 -0.38 2.97 14.15
N GLU A 37 -0.01 3.10 15.43
CA GLU A 37 -0.93 3.50 16.51
C GLU A 37 -1.49 4.93 16.35
N ASN A 38 -0.76 5.80 15.66
CA ASN A 38 -1.13 7.17 15.36
C ASN A 38 -1.96 7.32 14.07
N VAL A 39 -2.22 6.22 13.33
CA VAL A 39 -3.18 6.23 12.23
C VAL A 39 -4.57 6.04 12.82
N VAL A 40 -5.41 7.07 12.67
CA VAL A 40 -6.77 7.07 13.23
C VAL A 40 -7.76 6.69 12.15
N ILE A 41 -8.61 5.69 12.42
CA ILE A 41 -9.69 5.23 11.53
C ILE A 41 -11.00 5.26 12.30
N GLY A 42 -11.48 6.48 12.56
CA GLY A 42 -12.66 6.75 13.39
C GLY A 42 -12.68 5.91 14.66
N ASN A 43 -13.80 5.23 14.91
CA ASN A 43 -13.97 4.37 16.08
C ASN A 43 -13.71 2.88 15.81
N ARG A 44 -13.34 2.51 14.58
CA ARG A 44 -13.15 1.11 14.17
C ARG A 44 -11.72 0.64 14.42
N GLY A 45 -10.74 1.48 14.08
CA GLY A 45 -9.34 1.05 14.01
C GLY A 45 -9.07 0.09 12.85
N PHE A 46 -7.93 -0.60 12.93
CA PHE A 46 -7.53 -1.64 11.97
C PHE A 46 -8.22 -2.97 12.28
N LEU A 47 -8.54 -3.75 11.24
CA LEU A 47 -8.86 -5.17 11.37
C LEU A 47 -7.60 -6.02 11.44
N PRO A 48 -7.66 -7.26 11.97
CA PRO A 48 -6.50 -8.16 12.04
C PRO A 48 -5.76 -8.35 10.71
N GLU A 49 -6.48 -8.41 9.59
CA GLU A 49 -5.87 -8.51 8.25
C GLU A 49 -5.19 -7.21 7.80
N GLU A 50 -5.76 -6.06 8.18
CA GLU A 50 -5.22 -4.73 7.89
C GLU A 50 -4.01 -4.42 8.80
N GLU A 51 -3.93 -5.07 9.96
CA GLU A 51 -2.79 -4.95 10.87
C GLU A 51 -1.53 -5.63 10.30
N GLU A 52 -1.69 -6.78 9.64
CA GLU A 52 -0.58 -7.52 9.03
C GLU A 52 -0.13 -6.92 7.70
N LYS A 53 -1.07 -6.51 6.84
CA LYS A 53 -0.76 -6.10 5.46
C LYS A 53 -0.72 -4.58 5.26
N GLY A 54 -1.18 -3.83 6.25
CA GLY A 54 -1.51 -2.42 6.09
C GLY A 54 -2.89 -2.20 5.47
N LEU A 55 -3.23 -0.94 5.31
CA LEU A 55 -4.53 -0.49 4.84
C LEU A 55 -4.41 0.18 3.47
N ILE A 56 -5.34 -0.13 2.57
CA ILE A 56 -5.44 0.53 1.27
C ILE A 56 -6.63 1.50 1.32
N LEU A 57 -6.33 2.78 1.16
CA LEU A 57 -7.33 3.83 1.09
C LEU A 57 -7.61 4.19 -0.37
N VAL A 58 -8.87 4.33 -0.74
CA VAL A 58 -9.28 4.66 -2.11
C VAL A 58 -9.80 6.08 -2.15
N PHE A 59 -9.19 6.91 -2.99
CA PHE A 59 -9.55 8.29 -3.21
C PHE A 59 -10.10 8.48 -4.61
N ASN A 60 -11.09 9.37 -4.74
CA ASN A 60 -11.59 9.84 -6.01
C ASN A 60 -11.83 11.36 -5.96
N ARG A 61 -11.97 11.99 -7.13
CA ARG A 61 -12.12 13.45 -7.27
C ARG A 61 -13.33 14.04 -6.53
N GLY A 62 -14.37 13.24 -6.28
CA GLY A 62 -15.58 13.69 -5.60
C GLY A 62 -15.46 13.70 -4.08
N MET A 63 -14.37 13.18 -3.52
CA MET A 63 -14.18 13.07 -2.07
C MET A 63 -13.63 14.35 -1.47
N LYS A 64 -14.03 14.62 -0.23
CA LYS A 64 -13.44 15.68 0.58
C LYS A 64 -12.31 15.10 1.42
N PHE A 65 -11.09 15.43 1.04
CA PHE A 65 -9.88 15.10 1.78
C PHE A 65 -8.86 16.23 1.61
N THR A 66 -7.90 16.28 2.52
CA THR A 66 -6.76 17.18 2.48
C THR A 66 -5.49 16.36 2.67
N TRP A 67 -4.51 16.55 1.78
CA TRP A 67 -3.18 16.00 1.94
C TRP A 67 -2.20 17.17 2.11
N ASP A 68 -1.66 17.32 3.32
CA ASP A 68 -0.75 18.38 3.69
C ASP A 68 0.65 17.83 4.04
N ASP A 69 1.46 18.63 4.73
CA ASP A 69 2.82 18.24 5.11
C ASP A 69 2.84 17.25 6.28
N TYR A 70 1.75 17.17 7.06
CA TYR A 70 1.61 16.27 8.20
C TYR A 70 0.99 14.94 7.80
N GLY A 71 0.18 14.89 6.75
CA GLY A 71 -0.39 13.65 6.23
C GLY A 71 -1.69 13.84 5.47
N ILE A 72 -2.57 12.84 5.58
CA ILE A 72 -3.90 12.83 4.96
C ILE A 72 -4.97 12.93 6.04
N ASP A 73 -5.88 13.88 5.88
CA ASP A 73 -7.16 13.94 6.59
C ASP A 73 -8.28 13.71 5.58
N ALA A 74 -9.10 12.66 5.80
CA ALA A 74 -10.17 12.29 4.89
C ALA A 74 -11.37 11.70 5.61
N ARG A 75 -12.56 11.87 5.05
CA ARG A 75 -13.75 11.12 5.46
C ARG A 75 -14.01 9.97 4.50
N LEU A 76 -13.71 8.75 4.93
CA LEU A 76 -13.78 7.53 4.11
C LEU A 76 -14.88 6.60 4.61
N VAL A 77 -15.45 5.79 3.72
CA VAL A 77 -16.51 4.83 4.08
C VAL A 77 -15.89 3.47 4.30
N PHE A 78 -16.07 2.91 5.50
CA PHE A 78 -15.65 1.56 5.84
C PHE A 78 -16.89 0.70 6.03
N GLY A 79 -17.15 -0.21 5.08
CA GLY A 79 -18.41 -0.95 5.01
C GLY A 79 -19.59 -0.02 4.72
N THR A 80 -20.43 0.23 5.72
CA THR A 80 -21.60 1.11 5.61
C THR A 80 -21.45 2.45 6.34
N ASN A 81 -20.38 2.61 7.13
CA ASN A 81 -20.23 3.76 8.03
C ASN A 81 -19.12 4.71 7.56
N PRO A 82 -19.42 5.99 7.30
CA PRO A 82 -18.39 7.00 7.08
C PRO A 82 -17.59 7.24 8.37
N GLN A 83 -16.27 7.08 8.31
CA GLN A 83 -15.33 7.36 9.40
C GLN A 83 -14.40 8.51 9.01
N HIS A 84 -13.99 9.29 10.01
CA HIS A 84 -12.92 10.25 9.86
C HIS A 84 -11.58 9.52 9.98
N CYS A 85 -10.72 9.68 8.99
CA CYS A 85 -9.43 9.00 8.89
C CYS A 85 -8.32 10.04 8.86
N ILE A 86 -7.34 9.87 9.74
CA ILE A 86 -6.15 10.70 9.82
C ILE A 86 -4.95 9.78 9.67
N VAL A 87 -4.13 10.03 8.65
CA VAL A 87 -2.96 9.23 8.32
C VAL A 87 -1.73 10.12 8.31
N PRO A 88 -0.79 9.95 9.27
CA PRO A 88 0.47 10.68 9.26
C PRO A 88 1.33 10.37 8.03
N ALA A 89 2.05 11.37 7.53
CA ALA A 89 2.88 11.29 6.32
C ALA A 89 3.95 10.18 6.37
N GLU A 90 4.50 9.93 7.56
CA GLU A 90 5.46 8.86 7.85
C GLU A 90 4.90 7.45 7.66
N HIS A 91 3.58 7.29 7.65
CA HIS A 91 2.90 6.01 7.50
C HIS A 91 2.25 5.80 6.14
N ILE A 92 2.33 6.81 5.27
CA ILE A 92 1.94 6.66 3.87
C ILE A 92 3.07 5.94 3.15
N MET A 93 2.90 4.66 2.84
CA MET A 93 3.91 3.87 2.16
C MET A 93 4.02 4.25 0.68
N GLY A 94 2.90 4.59 0.05
CA GLY A 94 2.92 4.94 -1.35
C GLY A 94 1.55 5.09 -1.99
N VAL A 95 1.60 5.27 -3.31
CA VAL A 95 0.45 5.57 -4.16
C VAL A 95 0.40 4.55 -5.28
N TYR A 96 -0.78 4.01 -5.55
CA TYR A 96 -1.03 2.99 -6.55
C TYR A 96 -2.21 3.38 -7.44
N CYS A 97 -2.06 3.17 -8.75
CA CYS A 97 -3.12 3.34 -9.72
C CYS A 97 -3.25 2.05 -10.55
N PRO A 98 -4.23 1.19 -10.22
CA PRO A 98 -4.51 -0.04 -10.97
C PRO A 98 -4.84 0.23 -12.44
N GLU A 99 -5.51 1.33 -12.73
CA GLU A 99 -5.98 1.67 -14.08
C GLU A 99 -4.82 1.91 -15.06
N LEU A 100 -3.68 2.40 -14.55
CA LEU A 100 -2.45 2.59 -15.33
C LEU A 100 -1.40 1.51 -15.05
N ASN A 101 -1.67 0.57 -14.13
CA ASN A 101 -0.70 -0.38 -13.60
C ASN A 101 0.59 0.30 -13.08
N THR A 102 0.48 1.46 -12.46
CA THR A 102 1.60 2.24 -11.93
C THR A 102 1.56 2.32 -10.42
N GLN A 103 2.71 2.14 -9.77
CA GLN A 103 2.84 2.32 -8.33
C GLN A 103 4.11 3.10 -7.98
N PHE A 104 4.00 3.95 -6.97
CA PHE A 104 5.12 4.60 -6.31
C PHE A 104 5.13 4.14 -4.86
N LEU A 105 6.20 3.47 -4.43
CA LEU A 105 6.36 2.94 -3.08
C LEU A 105 7.65 3.47 -2.48
N SER A 106 7.58 3.88 -1.22
CA SER A 106 8.73 4.20 -0.39
C SER A 106 8.70 3.33 0.86
N LEU A 107 9.54 2.31 0.84
CA LEU A 107 9.73 1.43 1.98
C LEU A 107 10.71 2.11 2.94
N THR A 108 10.28 2.36 4.17
CA THR A 108 11.16 2.80 5.26
C THR A 108 11.53 1.60 6.11
N ASP A 109 12.79 1.47 6.53
CA ASP A 109 13.32 0.36 7.34
C ASP A 109 12.68 0.17 8.74
N ALA A 110 11.65 0.95 9.08
CA ALA A 110 10.93 0.82 10.34
C ALA A 110 9.79 -0.19 10.20
N GLY A 111 10.14 -1.47 10.12
CA GLY A 111 9.20 -2.59 10.13
C GLY A 111 9.93 -3.90 9.92
N THR A 112 10.10 -4.65 11.01
CA THR A 112 10.63 -6.00 11.06
C THR A 112 10.01 -6.89 9.98
N GLU A 113 10.87 -7.66 9.32
CA GLU A 113 10.59 -8.75 8.40
C GLU A 113 9.23 -9.44 8.61
N THR A 114 8.31 -9.26 7.66
CA THR A 114 7.46 -10.36 7.18
C THR A 114 6.96 -10.05 5.77
N ALA A 115 7.92 -9.87 4.85
CA ALA A 115 7.67 -10.17 3.45
C ALA A 115 7.64 -11.70 3.31
N THR A 116 6.54 -12.34 3.69
CA THR A 116 6.26 -13.70 3.22
C THR A 116 5.60 -13.55 1.86
N GLU A 117 6.42 -13.78 0.83
CA GLU A 117 5.99 -14.00 -0.54
C GLU A 117 4.74 -14.90 -0.60
N SER A 118 3.64 -14.36 -1.08
CA SER A 118 2.49 -15.16 -1.47
C SER A 118 2.82 -15.93 -2.75
N THR A 119 3.06 -17.25 -2.65
CA THR A 119 2.67 -18.22 -3.69
C THR A 119 2.57 -19.66 -3.12
N THR A 120 1.52 -19.98 -2.37
CA THR A 120 1.10 -21.38 -2.23
C THR A 120 0.21 -21.75 -3.41
N VAL A 121 0.84 -22.25 -4.47
CA VAL A 121 0.17 -23.13 -5.43
C VAL A 121 -0.13 -24.43 -4.68
N GLU A 122 -1.41 -24.77 -4.52
CA GLU A 122 -1.82 -26.12 -4.15
C GLU A 122 -1.44 -27.10 -5.28
N GLU A 123 -0.24 -27.68 -5.22
CA GLU A 123 0.12 -28.84 -6.03
C GLU A 123 -0.16 -30.13 -5.26
N LYS A 124 -1.26 -30.79 -5.63
CA LYS A 124 -1.51 -32.22 -5.33
C LYS A 124 -0.32 -33.06 -5.84
N PRO A 125 0.19 -34.04 -5.07
CA PRO A 125 1.35 -34.83 -5.50
C PRO A 125 0.96 -35.80 -6.62
N SER A 126 1.15 -35.41 -7.88
CA SER A 126 1.12 -36.34 -9.00
C SER A 126 2.50 -36.96 -9.20
N LYS A 127 2.54 -38.28 -9.11
CA LYS A 127 3.74 -39.13 -9.13
C LYS A 127 4.27 -39.22 -10.57
N VAL A 128 5.03 -38.23 -11.02
CA VAL A 128 5.66 -38.25 -12.35
C VAL A 128 7.08 -38.78 -12.23
N VAL A 129 7.26 -40.01 -12.71
CA VAL A 129 8.56 -40.69 -12.87
C VAL A 129 9.36 -39.96 -13.95
N LYS A 130 10.51 -39.36 -13.58
CA LYS A 130 11.49 -38.87 -14.55
C LYS A 130 12.23 -40.06 -15.14
N VAL A 131 11.87 -40.45 -16.36
CA VAL A 131 12.65 -41.38 -17.19
C VAL A 131 13.57 -40.55 -18.09
N ASP A 132 14.87 -40.64 -17.89
CA ASP A 132 15.90 -39.97 -18.69
C ASP A 132 16.11 -40.70 -20.02
N PHE A 133 15.62 -40.11 -21.13
CA PHE A 133 15.81 -40.62 -22.49
C PHE A 133 16.98 -39.93 -23.22
N ARG A 134 18.17 -39.94 -22.62
CA ARG A 134 19.41 -39.54 -23.29
C ARG A 134 20.50 -40.58 -23.14
N LYS A 135 20.49 -41.57 -24.04
CA LYS A 135 21.71 -42.08 -24.70
C LYS A 135 21.33 -42.67 -26.06
N LYS A 136 21.81 -42.03 -27.13
CA LYS A 136 21.72 -42.50 -28.52
C LYS A 136 23.00 -43.26 -28.85
N LYS A 137 22.81 -44.46 -29.42
CA LYS A 137 23.70 -45.34 -30.22
C LYS A 137 25.15 -45.60 -29.77
N ALA A 138 25.44 -46.88 -29.55
CA ALA A 138 26.50 -47.60 -30.28
C ALA A 138 25.83 -48.79 -30.99
#